data_AF-A0A9X8EPI7-F1
#
_entry.id   AF-A0A9X8EPI7-F1
#
_cell.length_a   1.000
_cell.length_b   1.000
_cell.length_c   1.000
_cell.angle_alpha   90.00
_cell.angle_beta   90.00
_cell.angle_gamma   90.00
#
_symmetry.space_group_name_H-M   'P 1'
#
loop_
_entity.id
_entity.type
_entity.pdbx_description
1 polymer ?
#
loop_
_entity_poly.entity_id
_entity_poly.type
_entity_poly.pdbx_seq_one_letter_code
_entity_poly.pdbx_strand_id
1 'polypeptide(L)' 'MPISTASQPLVTPTTLSQRLAVAIGASLLGLCLVYFAGFSHIEAVHNAAHDTRHSAAFPCH' A
#
# COMPACT_ATOMS: atom_id res chain seq x y z
N MET A 1 41.03 -24.17 -1.92
CA MET A 1 39.64 -23.66 -1.94
C MET A 1 39.69 -22.22 -1.45
N PRO A 2 39.38 -21.19 -2.25
CA PRO A 2 39.37 -19.82 -1.74
C PRO A 2 38.05 -19.55 -1.03
N ILE A 3 38.13 -18.88 0.11
CA ILE A 3 36.97 -18.43 0.88
C ILE A 3 36.55 -17.11 0.23
N SER A 4 35.44 -17.10 -0.52
CA SER A 4 34.87 -15.86 -1.04
C SER A 4 34.28 -15.06 0.13
N THR A 5 34.99 -14.01 0.56
CA THR A 5 34.46 -12.99 1.46
C THR A 5 33.41 -12.18 0.71
N ALA A 6 32.13 -12.42 1.01
CA ALA A 6 31.04 -11.60 0.50
C ALA A 6 31.11 -10.19 1.12
N SER A 7 31.24 -9.16 0.29
CA SER A 7 31.08 -7.76 0.71
C SER A 7 29.64 -7.54 1.15
N GLN A 8 29.42 -7.26 2.43
CA GLN A 8 28.09 -6.92 2.90
C GLN A 8 27.69 -5.54 2.37
N PRO A 9 26.49 -5.39 1.77
CA PRO A 9 26.02 -4.08 1.34
C PRO A 9 25.83 -3.19 2.57
N LEU A 10 26.38 -1.98 2.51
CA LEU A 10 26.17 -0.96 3.52
C LEU A 10 24.69 -0.56 3.51
N VAL A 11 23.96 -0.91 4.57
CA VAL A 11 22.57 -0.50 4.75
C VAL A 11 22.56 0.93 5.25
N THR A 12 22.14 1.88 4.42
CA THR A 12 21.93 3.26 4.85
C THR A 12 20.74 3.29 5.81
N PRO A 13 20.92 3.75 7.07
CA PRO A 13 19.82 3.81 8.02
C PRO A 13 18.80 4.84 7.54
N THR A 14 17.55 4.40 7.38
CA THR A 14 16.43 5.30 7.05
C THR A 14 16.22 6.27 8.21
N THR A 15 16.28 7.56 7.92
CA THR A 15 16.10 8.59 8.96
C THR A 15 14.65 8.62 9.46
N LEU A 16 14.43 9.19 10.65
CA LEU A 16 13.09 9.44 11.19
C LEU A 16 12.25 10.25 10.19
N SER A 17 12.84 11.29 9.59
CA SER A 17 12.15 12.15 8.62
C SER A 17 11.70 11.38 7.37
N GLN A 18 12.51 10.47 6.83
CA GLN A 18 12.11 9.60 5.72
C GLN A 18 10.94 8.69 6.12
N ARG A 19 10.97 8.11 7.33
CA ARG A 19 9.89 7.26 7.82
C ARG A 19 8.58 8.03 7.99
N LEU A 20 8.65 9.26 8.53
CA LEU A 20 7.48 10.13 8.65
C LEU A 20 6.94 10.55 7.29
N ALA A 21 7.80 10.91 6.34
CA ALA A 21 7.37 11.28 4.98
C ALA A 21 6.59 10.13 4.32
N VAL A 22 7.10 8.90 4.41
CA VAL A 22 6.41 7.71 3.89
C VAL A 22 5.12 7.43 4.67
N ALA A 23 5.13 7.52 6.00
CA ALA A 23 3.96 7.27 6.82
C ALA A 23 2.82 8.27 6.55
N ILE A 24 3.15 9.56 6.40
CA ILE A 24 2.19 10.62 6.07
C ILE A 24 1.66 10.41 4.65
N GLY A 25 2.55 10.14 3.68
CA GLY A 25 2.14 9.85 2.30
C GLY A 25 1.20 8.64 2.20
N ALA A 26 1.53 7.54 2.89
CA ALA A 26 0.69 6.35 2.94
C ALA A 26 -0.66 6.62 3.64
N SER A 27 -0.65 7.40 4.74
CA SER A 27 -1.87 7.78 5.46
C SER A 27 -2.79 8.65 4.61
N LEU A 28 -2.24 9.64 3.90
CA LEU A 28 -2.99 10.50 2.99
C LEU A 28 -3.56 9.70 1.82
N LEU A 29 -2.76 8.81 1.21
CA LEU A 29 -3.24 7.94 0.15
C LEU A 29 -4.39 7.04 0.64
N GLY A 30 -4.24 6.41 1.81
CA GLY A 30 -5.30 5.60 2.41
C GLY A 30 -6.56 6.39 2.69
N LEU A 31 -6.44 7.61 3.22
CA LEU A 31 -7.57 8.49 3.48
C LEU A 31 -8.27 8.91 2.17
N CYS A 32 -7.51 9.24 1.13
CA CYS A 32 -8.05 9.54 -0.20
C CYS A 32 -8.81 8.34 -0.76
N LEU A 33 -8.28 7.12 -0.66
CA LEU A 33 -8.95 5.92 -1.14
C LEU A 33 -10.27 5.67 -0.39
N VAL A 34 -10.27 5.77 0.94
CA VAL A 34 -11.48 5.59 1.76
C VAL A 34 -12.51 6.67 1.47
N TYR A 35 -12.09 7.93 1.37
CA TYR A 35 -13.00 9.03 1.09
C TYR A 35 -13.59 8.95 -0.32
N PHE A 36 -12.75 8.65 -1.32
CA PHE A 36 -13.19 8.54 -2.71
C PHE A 36 -14.12 7.33 -2.90
N ALA A 37 -13.79 6.16 -2.36
CA ALA A 37 -14.66 4.99 -2.46
C ALA A 37 -15.95 5.17 -1.63
N GLY A 38 -15.86 5.77 -0.44
CA GLY A 38 -16.98 5.89 0.50
C GLY A 38 -17.94 7.06 0.24
N PHE A 39 -17.47 8.18 -0.32
CA PHE A 39 -18.27 9.40 -0.53
C PHE A 39 -18.36 9.84 -2.00
N SER A 40 -17.92 9.01 -2.95
CA SER A 40 -18.13 9.28 -4.37
C SER A 40 -19.62 9.44 -4.70
N HIS A 41 -19.98 10.60 -5.24
CA HIS A 41 -21.29 10.86 -5.87
C HIS A 41 -21.48 10.09 -7.20
N ILE A 42 -20.40 9.49 -7.72
CA ILE A 42 -20.42 8.65 -8.91
C ILE A 42 -20.80 7.24 -8.45
N GLU A 43 -22.06 6.89 -8.70
CA GLU A 43 -22.70 5.63 -8.33
C GLU A 43 -21.90 4.42 -8.85
N ALA A 44 -21.24 4.57 -10.01
CA ALA A 44 -20.37 3.55 -10.59
C ALA A 44 -19.11 3.25 -9.75
N VAL A 45 -18.47 4.24 -9.11
CA VAL A 45 -17.29 4.02 -8.26
C VAL A 45 -17.69 3.40 -6.93
N HIS A 46 -18.82 3.83 -6.37
CA HIS A 46 -19.35 3.28 -5.13
C HIS A 46 -19.81 1.83 -5.34
N ASN A 47 -20.53 1.55 -6.43
CA ASN A 47 -20.91 0.20 -6.83
C ASN A 47 -19.69 -0.66 -7.17
N ALA A 48 -18.68 -0.14 -7.87
CA ALA A 48 -17.46 -0.90 -8.15
C ALA A 48 -16.69 -1.29 -6.88
N ALA A 49 -16.64 -0.41 -5.87
CA ALA A 49 -16.05 -0.74 -4.57
C ALA A 49 -16.87 -1.80 -3.82
N HIS A 50 -18.20 -1.71 -3.88
CA HIS A 50 -19.11 -2.69 -3.30
C HIS A 50 -19.04 -4.06 -4.01
N ASP A 51 -18.98 -4.07 -5.34
CA ASP A 51 -18.82 -5.24 -6.20
C ASP A 51 -17.45 -5.89 -6.05
N THR A 52 -16.39 -5.09 -5.81
CA THR A 52 -15.06 -5.59 -5.49
C THR A 52 -15.05 -6.32 -4.15
N ARG A 53 -15.77 -5.84 -3.13
CA ARG A 53 -15.90 -6.58 -1.86
C ARG A 53 -16.63 -7.92 -2.05
N HIS A 54 -17.63 -7.97 -2.91
CA HIS A 54 -18.33 -9.22 -3.25
C HIS A 54 -17.48 -10.16 -4.13
N SER A 55 -16.63 -9.62 -5.02
CA SER A 55 -15.73 -10.39 -5.88
C SER A 55 -14.43 -10.82 -5.17
N ALA A 56 -14.01 -10.07 -4.15
CA ALA A 56 -12.86 -10.40 -3.29
C ALA A 56 -13.14 -11.60 -2.38
N ALA A 57 -14.40 -11.99 -2.21
CA ALA A 57 -14.80 -13.32 -1.74
C ALA A 57 -14.65 -14.35 -2.87
N PHE A 58 -13.47 -14.38 -3.51
CA PHE A 58 -13.14 -15.38 -4.54
C PHE A 58 -13.41 -16.77 -3.95
N PRO A 59 -14.25 -17.60 -4.59
CA PRO A 59 -14.38 -19.00 -4.22
C PRO A 59 -13.05 -19.69 -4.51
N CYS A 60 -12.40 -20.18 -3.45
CA CYS A 60 -11.38 -21.21 -3.60
C CYS A 60 -12.16 -22.50 -3.85
N HIS A 61 -12.31 -22.86 -5.14
CA HIS A 61 -13.05 -24.03 -5.63
C HIS A 61 -14.59 -23.90 -5.60
#